data_AF-A0A7C6L3R3-F1
#
_entry.id   AF-A0A7C6L3R3-F1
#
_cell.length_a   1.000
_cell.length_b   1.000
_cell.length_c   1.000
_cell.angle_alpha   90.00
_cell.angle_beta   90.00
_cell.angle_gamma   90.00
#
_symmetry.space_group_name_H-M   'P 1'
#
loop_
_entity.id
_entity.type
_entity.pdbx_description
1 polymer ?
#
loop_
_entity_poly.entity_id
_entity_poly.type
_entity_poly.pdbx_seq_one_letter_code
_entity_poly.pdbx_strand_id
1 'polypeptide(L)'
;MVVKQQNFDWLIDNIYQTHNALQANAKRIINQNLTIRNWLVGYYIVEYEQNGEDRAEYGARLLEEMATTLKAKGIKGLRPRELNTCRKFYTTYPQIWRTVSA
;
A
#
# COMPACT_ATOMS: atom_id res chain seq x y z
N MET A 1 -21.12 5.78 -41.32
CA MET A 1 -20.35 6.31 -40.17
C MET A 1 -21.25 7.32 -39.48
N VAL A 2 -21.87 6.98 -38.34
CA VAL A 2 -22.76 7.92 -37.64
C VAL A 2 -21.87 8.93 -36.92
N VAL A 3 -21.87 10.17 -37.41
CA VAL A 3 -21.26 11.29 -36.70
C VAL A 3 -22.04 11.45 -35.40
N LYS A 4 -21.44 11.09 -34.25
CA LYS A 4 -22.01 11.43 -32.95
C LYS A 4 -22.06 12.95 -32.88
N GLN A 5 -23.27 13.50 -32.90
CA GLN A 5 -23.47 14.94 -32.82
C GLN A 5 -22.92 15.42 -31.47
N GLN A 6 -21.84 16.19 -31.50
CA GLN A 6 -21.19 16.76 -30.31
C GLN A 6 -22.07 17.87 -29.73
N ASN A 7 -23.18 17.47 -29.12
CA ASN A 7 -24.08 18.35 -28.40
C ASN A 7 -23.67 18.44 -26.92
N PHE A 8 -24.35 19.33 -26.19
CA PHE A 8 -24.03 19.58 -24.79
C PHE A 8 -24.16 18.32 -23.92
N ASP A 9 -25.21 17.50 -24.12
CA ASP A 9 -25.40 16.27 -23.36
C ASP A 9 -24.28 15.25 -23.60
N TRP A 10 -23.81 15.14 -24.86
CA TRP A 10 -22.65 14.32 -25.20
C TRP A 10 -21.39 14.84 -24.48
N LEU A 11 -21.15 16.15 -24.45
CA LEU A 11 -20.01 16.74 -23.74
C LEU A 11 -20.07 16.42 -22.24
N ILE A 12 -21.22 16.62 -21.61
CA ILE A 12 -21.42 16.36 -20.19
C ILE A 12 -21.22 14.87 -19.86
N ASP A 13 -21.81 13.97 -20.64
CA ASP A 13 -21.63 12.53 -20.42
C ASP A 13 -20.15 12.13 -20.58
N ASN A 14 -19.45 12.61 -21.61
CA ASN A 14 -18.03 12.27 -21.78
C ASN A 14 -17.16 12.78 -20.63
N ILE A 15 -17.40 13.99 -20.13
CA ILE A 15 -16.68 14.52 -18.95
C ILE A 15 -17.00 13.67 -17.72
N TYR A 16 -18.27 13.35 -17.48
CA TYR A 16 -18.71 12.54 -16.36
C TYR A 16 -18.08 11.14 -16.38
N GLN A 17 -18.16 10.43 -17.51
CA GLN A 17 -17.59 9.09 -17.66
C GLN A 17 -16.06 9.12 -17.49
N THR A 18 -15.39 10.09 -18.10
CA THR A 18 -13.93 10.27 -17.97
C THR A 18 -13.54 10.48 -16.51
N HIS A 19 -14.23 11.38 -15.80
CA HIS A 19 -13.99 11.62 -14.38
C HIS A 19 -14.14 10.34 -13.54
N ASN A 20 -15.26 9.63 -13.70
CA ASN A 20 -15.54 8.44 -12.90
C ASN A 20 -14.55 7.31 -13.19
N ALA A 21 -14.21 7.08 -14.46
CA ALA A 21 -13.25 6.06 -14.86
C ALA A 21 -11.86 6.35 -14.27
N LEU A 22 -11.38 7.58 -14.36
CA LEU A 22 -10.07 7.97 -13.83
C LEU A 22 -10.05 7.97 -12.29
N GLN A 23 -11.12 8.42 -11.64
CA GLN A 23 -11.23 8.39 -10.18
C GLN A 23 -11.26 6.95 -9.65
N ALA A 24 -12.01 6.05 -10.30
CA ALA A 24 -12.04 4.63 -9.95
C ALA A 24 -10.66 3.98 -10.15
N ASN A 25 -9.97 4.31 -11.24
CA ASN A 25 -8.62 3.83 -11.50
C ASN A 25 -7.63 4.32 -10.43
N ALA A 26 -7.66 5.61 -10.09
CA ALA A 26 -6.82 6.18 -9.03
C ALA A 26 -7.02 5.45 -7.69
N LYS A 27 -8.27 5.20 -7.29
CA LYS A 27 -8.60 4.42 -6.08
C LYS A 27 -7.99 3.01 -6.13
N ARG A 28 -8.11 2.32 -7.27
CA ARG A 28 -7.54 0.98 -7.46
C ARG A 28 -6.01 0.98 -7.34
N ILE A 29 -5.33 1.91 -8.01
CA ILE A 29 -3.86 2.03 -7.98
C ILE A 29 -3.39 2.33 -6.55
N ILE A 30 -4.06 3.25 -5.85
CA ILE A 30 -3.74 3.57 -4.45
C ILE A 30 -3.89 2.31 -3.57
N ASN A 31 -4.99 1.58 -3.70
CA ASN A 31 -5.21 0.36 -2.92
C ASN A 31 -4.17 -0.72 -3.22
N GLN A 32 -3.80 -0.91 -4.48
CA GLN A 32 -2.74 -1.85 -4.89
C GLN A 32 -1.39 -1.46 -4.28
N ASN A 33 -0.99 -0.20 -4.42
CA ASN A 33 0.27 0.30 -3.88
C ASN A 33 0.33 0.23 -2.36
N LEU A 34 -0.78 0.54 -1.66
CA LEU A 34 -0.86 0.40 -0.20
C LEU A 34 -0.74 -1.07 0.23
N THR A 35 -1.37 -1.99 -0.51
CA THR A 35 -1.28 -3.42 -0.24
C THR A 35 0.16 -3.91 -0.39
N ILE A 36 0.81 -3.60 -1.52
CA ILE A 36 2.21 -3.96 -1.79
C ILE A 36 3.13 -3.37 -0.72
N ARG A 37 2.99 -2.07 -0.42
CA ARG A 37 3.77 -1.37 0.60
C ARG A 37 3.63 -2.05 1.97
N ASN A 38 2.41 -2.32 2.41
CA ASN A 38 2.19 -2.88 3.74
C ASN A 38 2.74 -4.31 3.85
N TRP A 39 2.66 -5.08 2.77
CA TRP A 39 3.31 -6.39 2.71
C TRP A 39 4.84 -6.28 2.80
N LEU A 40 5.44 -5.38 2.00
CA LEU A 40 6.88 -5.14 1.98
C LEU A 40 7.41 -4.66 3.33
N VAL A 41 6.68 -3.76 3.99
CA VAL A 41 7.02 -3.32 5.36
C VAL A 41 7.04 -4.52 6.31
N GLY A 42 6.07 -5.43 6.19
CA GLY A 42 6.06 -6.68 6.95
C GLY A 42 7.27 -7.56 6.68
N TYR A 43 7.62 -7.74 5.40
CA TYR A 43 8.82 -8.46 4.97
C TYR A 43 10.08 -7.87 5.62
N TYR A 44 10.30 -6.56 5.50
CA TYR A 44 11.48 -5.90 6.09
C TYR A 44 11.57 -6.07 7.60
N ILE A 45 10.44 -6.01 8.31
CA ILE A 45 10.41 -6.22 9.76
C ILE A 45 10.85 -7.65 10.09
N VAL A 46 10.29 -8.66 9.43
CA VAL A 46 10.60 -10.07 9.72
C VAL A 46 12.04 -10.41 9.36
N GLU A 47 12.55 -9.93 8.21
CA GLU A 47 13.95 -10.13 7.83
C GLU A 47 14.91 -9.50 8.84
N TYR A 48 14.60 -8.28 9.31
CA TYR A 48 15.39 -7.62 10.34
C TYR A 48 15.35 -8.37 11.68
N GLU A 49 14.18 -8.85 12.10
CA GLU A 49 14.04 -9.67 13.32
C GLU A 49 14.85 -10.98 13.22
N GLN A 50 14.97 -11.57 12.04
CA GLN A 50 15.67 -12.84 11.81
C GLN A 50 17.19 -12.70 11.59
N ASN A 51 17.62 -11.64 10.91
CA ASN A 51 18.99 -11.52 10.41
C ASN A 51 19.68 -10.19 10.77
N GLY A 52 18.99 -9.27 11.45
CA GLY A 52 19.54 -7.97 11.84
C GLY A 52 20.70 -8.08 12.83
N GLU A 53 21.79 -7.38 12.55
CA GLU A 53 23.02 -7.40 13.36
C GLU A 53 22.81 -6.75 14.74
N ASP A 54 22.03 -5.67 14.78
CA ASP A 54 21.72 -4.85 15.96
C ASP A 54 20.32 -5.14 16.55
N ARG A 55 19.63 -6.20 16.07
CA ARG A 55 18.24 -6.52 16.49
C ARG A 55 18.07 -6.66 18.01
N ALA A 56 19.13 -7.05 18.72
CA ALA A 56 19.13 -7.22 20.17
C ALA A 56 19.04 -5.88 20.92
N GLU A 57 19.48 -4.78 20.30
CA GLU A 57 19.40 -3.43 20.86
C GLU A 57 17.94 -2.96 20.96
N TYR A 58 17.16 -3.20 19.90
CA TYR A 58 15.77 -2.77 19.81
C TYR A 58 14.80 -3.76 20.46
N GLY A 59 15.00 -5.06 20.23
CA GLY A 59 14.22 -6.14 20.82
C GLY A 59 12.70 -5.89 20.82
N ALA A 60 12.10 -5.90 22.01
CA ALA A 60 10.66 -5.70 22.18
C ALA A 60 10.14 -4.31 21.77
N ARG A 61 11.01 -3.30 21.70
CA ARG A 61 10.66 -1.90 21.38
C ARG A 61 10.81 -1.56 19.90
N LEU A 62 11.21 -2.51 19.05
CA LEU A 62 11.47 -2.29 17.62
C LEU A 62 10.36 -1.50 16.93
N LEU A 63 9.09 -1.90 17.08
CA LEU A 63 7.97 -1.24 16.39
C LEU A 63 7.69 0.18 16.90
N GLU A 64 8.00 0.47 18.17
CA GLU A 64 7.83 1.79 18.78
C GLU A 64 8.89 2.77 18.28
N GLU A 65 10.15 2.30 18.26
CA GLU A 65 11.28 3.07 17.73
C GLU A 65 11.06 3.33 16.23
N MET A 66 10.71 2.31 15.45
CA MET A 66 10.39 2.45 14.02
C MET A 66 9.28 3.48 13.79
N ALA A 67 8.18 3.43 14.54
CA ALA A 67 7.09 4.39 14.38
C ALA A 67 7.56 5.83 14.65
N THR A 68 8.39 6.02 15.68
CA THR A 68 8.95 7.32 16.05
C THR A 68 9.91 7.84 14.96
N THR A 69 10.86 7.01 14.53
CA THR A 69 11.84 7.37 13.50
C THR A 69 11.18 7.63 12.14
N LEU A 70 10.21 6.82 11.73
CA LEU A 70 9.50 6.99 10.46
C LEU A 70 8.65 8.27 10.48
N LYS A 71 8.00 8.57 11.61
CA LYS A 71 7.27 9.83 11.80
C LYS A 71 8.21 11.03 11.70
N ALA A 72 9.39 10.97 12.32
CA ALA A 72 10.42 12.01 12.22
C ALA A 72 10.92 12.21 10.77
N LYS A 73 10.97 11.13 9.98
CA LYS A 73 11.25 11.16 8.52
C LYS A 73 10.06 11.63 7.67
N GLY A 74 8.96 12.08 8.27
CA GLY A 74 7.78 12.61 7.57
C GLY A 74 6.77 11.56 7.11
N ILE A 75 6.99 10.26 7.40
CA ILE A 75 6.07 9.19 7.03
C ILE A 75 4.97 9.10 8.09
N LYS A 76 3.74 9.45 7.69
CA LYS A 76 2.55 9.34 8.54
C LYS A 76 1.88 7.98 8.37
N GLY A 77 1.07 7.58 9.35
CA GLY A 77 0.20 6.40 9.26
C GLY A 77 0.88 5.05 9.59
N LEU A 78 2.19 5.00 9.85
CA LEU A 78 2.89 3.82 10.37
C LEU A 78 3.08 3.93 11.89
N ARG A 79 2.02 3.75 12.66
CA ARG A 79 2.13 3.67 14.12
C ARG A 79 2.49 2.22 14.51
N PRO A 80 2.85 1.94 15.78
CA PRO A 80 3.29 0.60 16.19
C PRO A 80 2.26 -0.49 15.85
N ARG A 81 0.97 -0.18 15.98
CA ARG A 81 -0.13 -1.09 15.62
C ARG A 81 -0.14 -1.40 14.12
N GLU A 82 0.01 -0.40 13.25
CA GLU A 82 0.05 -0.61 11.80
C GLU A 82 1.29 -1.37 11.36
N LEU A 83 2.44 -1.10 11.96
CA LEU A 83 3.66 -1.88 11.71
C LEU A 83 3.47 -3.34 12.12
N ASN A 84 2.83 -3.61 13.27
CA ASN A 84 2.50 -4.97 13.68
C ASN A 84 1.50 -5.63 12.70
N THR A 85 0.53 -4.89 12.18
CA THR A 85 -0.38 -5.39 11.13
C THR A 85 0.39 -5.74 9.85
N CYS A 86 1.34 -4.90 9.43
CA CYS A 86 2.21 -5.18 8.29
C CYS A 86 3.03 -6.45 8.51
N ARG A 87 3.66 -6.59 9.69
CA ARG A 87 4.40 -7.79 10.10
C ARG A 87 3.52 -9.04 9.98
N LYS A 88 2.34 -9.02 10.60
CA LYS A 88 1.37 -10.13 10.52
C LYS A 88 0.93 -10.42 9.08
N PHE A 89 0.77 -9.39 8.25
CA PHE A 89 0.36 -9.55 6.87
C PHE A 89 1.39 -10.36 6.09
N TYR A 90 2.68 -10.02 6.21
CA TYR A 90 3.75 -10.79 5.60
C TYR A 90 3.81 -12.22 6.16
N THR A 91 3.81 -12.39 7.48
CA THR A 91 3.87 -13.72 8.10
C THR A 91 2.70 -14.62 7.71
N THR A 92 1.50 -14.06 7.51
CA THR A 92 0.32 -14.84 7.08
C THR A 92 0.37 -15.20 5.60
N TYR A 93 0.94 -14.33 4.76
CA TYR A 93 0.97 -14.51 3.30
C TYR A 93 2.38 -14.32 2.72
N PRO A 94 3.39 -15.14 3.12
CA PRO A 94 4.76 -14.97 2.64
C PRO A 94 4.90 -15.24 1.12
N GLN A 95 3.94 -15.96 0.53
CA GLN A 95 3.91 -16.30 -0.89
C GLN A 95 3.10 -15.33 -1.76
N ILE A 96 2.61 -14.19 -1.25
CA ILE A 96 1.70 -13.30 -2.01
C ILE A 96 2.31 -12.77 -3.33
N TRP A 97 3.63 -12.83 -3.46
CA TRP A 97 4.36 -12.45 -4.68
C TRP A 97 4.25 -13.47 -5.80
N ARG A 98 3.78 -14.68 -5.52
CA ARG A 98 3.47 -15.67 -6.55
C ARG A 98 2.05 -15.42 -7.06
N THR A 99 1.90 -15.37 -8.39
CA THR A 99 0.58 -15.35 -9.02
C THR A 99 -0.22 -16.58 -8.61
N VAL A 100 -1.54 -16.43 -8.47
CA VAL A 100 -2.47 -17.54 -8.15
C VAL A 100 -2.51 -18.59 -9.28
N SER A 101 -2.01 -18.24 -10.47
CA SER A 101 -1.81 -19.16 -11.59
C SER A 101 -0.74 -20.19 -11.25
N ALA A 102 -1.15 -21.30 -10.63
CA ALA A 102 -0.46 -22.58 -10.66
C ALA A 102 -1.16 -23.50 -11.68
#